data_AF-A0A6B3I171-F1
#
_entry.id   AF-A0A6B3I171-F1
#
_cell.length_a   1.000
_cell.length_b   1.000
_cell.length_c   1.000
_cell.angle_alpha   90.00
_cell.angle_beta   90.00
_cell.angle_gamma   90.00
#
_symmetry.space_group_name_H-M   'P 1'
#
loop_
_entity.id
_entity.type
_entity.pdbx_description
1 polymer ?
#
loop_
_entity_poly.entity_id
_entity_poly.type
_entity_poly.pdbx_seq_one_letter_code
_entity_poly.pdbx_strand_id
1 'polypeptide(L)'
;MAIALGLGLGGSLGTGPAVAEGTGPAPVRWGACPEDVVAGAAPTVLECATVTVPVDYADPDGAGIDLMISRLASTNPDRRRGTLMLNPGGPG
;
A
#
# COMPACT_ATOMS: atom_id res chain seq x y z
N MET A 1 67.50 -13.74 21.76
CA MET A 1 66.71 -14.22 20.62
C MET A 1 65.44 -14.87 21.17
N ALA A 2 64.31 -14.14 21.11
CA ALA A 2 62.92 -14.63 21.07
C ALA A 2 61.98 -13.46 21.46
N ILE A 3 61.37 -12.82 20.47
CA ILE A 3 60.29 -11.84 20.63
C ILE A 3 59.00 -12.59 20.33
N ALA A 4 58.10 -12.70 21.30
CA ALA A 4 56.76 -13.26 21.09
C ALA A 4 55.82 -12.13 20.62
N LEU A 5 55.51 -12.10 19.32
CA LEU A 5 54.41 -11.29 18.78
C LEU A 5 53.09 -12.03 19.03
N GLY A 6 52.27 -11.52 19.94
CA GLY A 6 50.86 -11.92 20.04
C GLY A 6 50.03 -11.22 18.97
N LEU A 7 49.53 -11.97 17.99
CA LEU A 7 48.49 -11.49 17.07
C LEU A 7 47.15 -11.42 17.82
N GLY A 8 46.65 -10.20 18.03
CA GLY A 8 45.26 -9.98 18.45
C GLY A 8 44.32 -10.05 17.25
N LEU A 9 43.46 -11.06 17.19
CA LEU A 9 42.33 -11.12 16.25
C LEU A 9 41.12 -10.41 16.88
N GLY A 10 41.04 -9.09 16.72
CA GLY A 10 39.86 -8.31 17.07
C GLY A 10 38.90 -8.22 15.88
N GLY A 11 38.00 -9.19 15.75
CA GLY A 11 36.93 -9.15 14.74
C GLY A 11 35.70 -8.42 15.30
N SER A 12 35.48 -7.17 14.91
CA SER A 12 34.25 -6.44 15.22
C SER A 12 33.13 -6.83 14.24
N LEU A 13 32.09 -7.50 14.74
CA LEU A 13 30.84 -7.71 14.02
C LEU A 13 30.10 -6.37 13.92
N GLY A 14 30.10 -5.76 12.74
CA GLY A 14 29.30 -4.57 12.46
C GLY A 14 27.84 -4.94 12.26
N THR A 15 26.99 -4.69 13.25
CA THR A 15 25.53 -4.71 13.08
C THR A 15 25.09 -3.41 12.41
N GLY A 16 25.08 -3.39 11.07
CA GLY A 16 24.41 -2.34 10.30
C GLY A 16 22.88 -2.53 10.37
N PRO A 17 22.08 -1.45 10.37
CA PRO A 17 20.64 -1.57 10.28
C PRO A 17 20.27 -2.13 8.89
N ALA A 18 19.47 -3.18 8.86
CA ALA A 18 18.81 -3.63 7.64
C ALA A 18 17.69 -2.65 7.32
N VAL A 19 17.87 -1.84 6.27
CA VAL A 19 16.79 -1.06 5.69
C VAL A 19 16.05 -1.99 4.75
N ALA A 20 14.80 -2.33 5.08
CA ALA A 20 13.93 -3.01 4.13
C ALA A 20 13.57 -1.99 3.03
N GLU A 21 14.08 -2.21 1.82
CA GLU A 21 13.54 -1.57 0.61
C GLU A 21 12.16 -2.18 0.33
N GLY A 22 11.14 -1.64 0.99
CA GLY A 22 9.77 -1.90 0.61
C GLY A 22 9.46 -1.10 -0.66
N THR A 23 9.22 -1.79 -1.77
CA THR A 23 8.50 -1.19 -2.91
C THR A 23 7.17 -0.69 -2.37
N GLY A 24 7.02 0.62 -2.21
CA GLY A 24 5.76 1.21 -1.78
C GLY A 24 4.63 0.79 -2.74
N PRO A 25 3.39 0.68 -2.26
CA PRO A 25 2.27 0.27 -3.09
C PRO A 25 2.17 1.18 -4.33
N ALA A 26 1.89 0.56 -5.48
CA ALA A 26 1.72 1.30 -6.73
C ALA A 26 0.63 2.38 -6.56
N PRO A 27 0.80 3.56 -7.19
CA PRO A 27 -0.19 4.62 -7.09
C PRO A 27 -1.51 4.19 -7.73
N VAL A 28 -2.62 4.41 -7.01
CA VAL A 28 -3.96 4.12 -7.52
C VAL A 28 -4.31 5.06 -8.67
N ARG A 29 -4.71 4.48 -9.82
CA ARG A 29 -5.13 5.25 -11.00
C ARG A 29 -6.65 5.41 -11.02
N TRP A 30 -7.09 6.65 -10.87
CA TRP A 30 -8.51 7.04 -10.85
C TRP A 30 -9.02 7.39 -12.24
N GLY A 31 -10.28 7.07 -12.52
CA GLY A 31 -10.97 7.39 -13.76
C GLY A 31 -12.49 7.46 -13.59
N ALA A 32 -13.19 7.54 -14.71
CA ALA A 32 -14.65 7.48 -14.72
C ALA A 32 -15.13 6.13 -14.17
N CYS A 33 -16.24 6.16 -13.43
CA CYS A 33 -16.90 4.95 -12.99
C CYS A 33 -17.67 4.28 -14.14
N PRO A 34 -17.78 2.93 -14.14
CA PRO A 34 -18.75 2.21 -14.96
C PRO A 34 -20.19 2.73 -14.80
N GLU A 35 -21.01 2.57 -15.83
CA GLU A 35 -22.38 3.15 -15.90
C GLU A 35 -23.34 2.59 -14.84
N ASP A 36 -23.10 1.37 -14.36
CA ASP A 36 -23.87 0.68 -13.33
C ASP A 36 -23.53 1.16 -11.90
N VAL A 37 -22.50 1.99 -11.74
CA VAL A 37 -22.10 2.57 -10.46
C VAL A 37 -22.82 3.89 -10.26
N VAL A 38 -23.99 3.83 -9.64
CA VAL A 38 -24.78 5.02 -9.32
C VAL A 38 -24.65 5.33 -7.83
N ALA A 39 -24.22 6.56 -7.49
CA ALA A 39 -24.32 7.04 -6.13
C ALA A 39 -25.80 7.17 -5.74
N GLY A 40 -26.31 6.30 -4.88
CA GLY A 40 -27.71 6.34 -4.41
C GLY A 40 -28.09 7.60 -3.64
N ALA A 41 -27.12 8.46 -3.30
CA ALA A 41 -27.31 9.73 -2.63
C ALA A 41 -26.75 10.88 -3.48
N ALA A 42 -27.64 11.68 -4.07
CA ALA A 42 -27.37 12.93 -4.80
C ALA A 42 -26.64 12.76 -6.16
N PRO A 43 -26.70 13.77 -7.07
CA PRO A 43 -25.91 13.78 -8.30
C PRO A 43 -24.44 14.03 -7.95
N THR A 44 -23.76 13.01 -7.47
CA THR A 44 -22.34 13.06 -7.14
C THR A 44 -21.55 12.33 -8.22
N VAL A 45 -20.55 13.03 -8.78
CA VAL A 45 -19.62 12.42 -9.73
C VAL A 45 -18.58 11.65 -8.92
N LEU A 46 -18.65 10.33 -9.01
CA LEU A 46 -17.66 9.44 -8.42
C LEU A 46 -16.50 9.22 -9.39
N GLU A 47 -15.32 9.05 -8.82
CA GLU A 47 -14.16 8.49 -9.51
C GLU A 47 -13.96 7.06 -9.04
N CYS A 48 -13.66 6.16 -9.96
CA CYS A 48 -13.43 4.75 -9.67
C CYS A 48 -11.99 4.36 -9.98
N ALA A 49 -11.53 3.31 -9.31
CA ALA A 49 -10.24 2.68 -9.55
C ALA A 49 -10.30 1.19 -9.21
N THR A 50 -9.32 0.45 -9.72
CA THR A 50 -9.10 -0.96 -9.37
C THR A 50 -7.80 -1.08 -8.60
N VAL A 51 -7.82 -1.87 -7.53
CA VAL A 51 -6.66 -2.21 -6.71
C VAL A 51 -6.53 -3.72 -6.68
N THR A 52 -5.43 -4.24 -7.21
CA THR A 52 -5.13 -5.68 -7.14
C THR A 52 -4.50 -6.02 -5.79
N VAL A 53 -5.02 -7.04 -5.12
CA VAL A 53 -4.50 -7.57 -3.85
C VAL A 53 -4.28 -9.07 -3.95
N PRO A 54 -3.35 -9.66 -3.17
CA PRO A 54 -3.17 -11.11 -3.19
C PRO A 54 -4.39 -11.82 -2.60
N VAL A 55 -4.72 -12.98 -3.16
CA VAL A 55 -5.72 -13.91 -2.58
C VAL A 55 -5.21 -14.47 -1.26
N ASP A 56 -3.92 -14.83 -1.22
CA ASP A 56 -3.23 -15.30 -0.03
C ASP A 56 -2.13 -14.32 0.36
N TYR A 57 -2.28 -13.65 1.48
CA TYR A 57 -1.28 -12.69 1.98
C TYR A 57 0.00 -13.36 2.47
N ALA A 58 0.02 -14.68 2.69
CA ALA A 58 1.25 -15.42 2.96
C ALA A 58 2.09 -15.68 1.69
N ASP A 59 1.48 -15.56 0.51
CA ASP A 59 2.11 -15.67 -0.81
C ASP A 59 1.76 -14.42 -1.68
N PRO A 60 2.38 -13.26 -1.40
CA PRO A 60 2.02 -11.98 -2.01
C PRO A 60 2.29 -11.92 -3.53
N ASP A 61 3.14 -12.82 -4.04
CA ASP A 61 3.47 -12.94 -5.47
C ASP A 61 2.56 -13.97 -6.19
N GLY A 62 1.64 -14.60 -5.45
CA GLY A 62 0.68 -15.58 -5.96
C GLY A 62 -0.49 -14.94 -6.73
N ALA A 63 -1.62 -15.66 -6.78
CA ALA A 63 -2.81 -15.17 -7.48
C ALA A 63 -3.37 -13.89 -6.84
N GLY A 64 -3.71 -12.91 -7.66
CA GLY A 64 -4.35 -11.67 -7.23
C GLY A 64 -5.85 -11.62 -7.54
N ILE A 65 -6.57 -10.77 -6.80
CA ILE A 65 -7.95 -10.36 -7.09
C ILE A 65 -8.03 -8.85 -7.20
N ASP A 66 -8.97 -8.39 -8.03
CA ASP A 66 -9.23 -6.98 -8.25
C ASP A 66 -10.33 -6.48 -7.32
N LEU A 67 -9.99 -5.48 -6.50
CA LEU A 67 -10.94 -4.74 -5.68
C LEU A 67 -11.27 -3.43 -6.38
N MET A 68 -12.54 -3.27 -6.76
CA MET A 68 -13.02 -1.99 -7.26
C MET A 68 -13.35 -1.06 -6.09
N ILE A 69 -12.84 0.16 -6.15
CA ILE A 69 -13.12 1.22 -5.19
C ILE A 69 -13.66 2.44 -5.92
N SER A 70 -14.56 3.17 -5.25
CA SER A 70 -15.03 4.47 -5.68
C SER A 70 -14.68 5.54 -4.66
N ARG A 71 -14.52 6.78 -5.11
CA ARG A 71 -14.34 7.94 -4.23
C ARG A 71 -15.16 9.11 -4.71
N LEU A 72 -15.67 9.86 -3.75
CA LEU A 72 -16.07 11.24 -3.94
C LEU A 72 -14.88 12.13 -3.58
N ALA A 73 -14.26 12.75 -4.58
CA ALA A 73 -13.13 13.64 -4.34
C ALA A 73 -13.57 14.86 -3.51
N SER A 74 -12.69 15.34 -2.63
CA SER A 74 -12.96 16.57 -1.88
C SER A 74 -13.07 17.74 -2.85
N THR A 75 -14.13 18.53 -2.71
CA THR A 75 -14.30 19.79 -3.44
C THR A 75 -13.32 20.89 -2.99
N ASN A 76 -12.57 20.67 -1.89
CA ASN A 76 -11.52 21.56 -1.41
C ASN A 76 -10.24 20.75 -1.06
N PRO A 77 -9.38 20.47 -2.07
CA PRO A 77 -8.20 19.62 -1.87
C PRO A 77 -7.20 20.19 -0.85
N ASP A 78 -7.07 21.51 -0.74
CA ASP A 78 -6.14 22.17 0.20
C ASP A 78 -6.53 21.99 1.67
N ARG A 79 -7.82 21.73 1.92
CA ARG A 79 -8.37 21.49 3.27
C ARG A 79 -8.65 20.01 3.53
N ARG A 80 -8.32 19.12 2.59
CA ARG A 80 -8.49 17.68 2.73
C ARG A 80 -7.67 17.18 3.93
N ARG A 81 -8.32 16.41 4.79
CA ARG A 81 -7.68 15.81 5.97
C ARG A 81 -7.20 14.37 5.74
N GLY A 82 -7.83 13.67 4.80
CA GLY A 82 -7.53 12.27 4.52
C GLY A 82 -8.61 11.63 3.67
N THR A 83 -8.83 10.33 3.87
CA THR A 83 -9.91 9.57 3.23
C THR A 83 -10.79 8.96 4.33
N LEU A 84 -12.11 9.04 4.15
CA LEU A 84 -13.08 8.29 4.95
C LEU A 84 -13.47 7.04 4.15
N MET A 85 -13.16 5.87 4.67
CA MET A 85 -13.57 4.61 4.07
C MET A 85 -14.93 4.19 4.64
N LEU A 86 -15.84 3.83 3.75
CA LEU A 86 -17.18 3.37 4.11
C LEU A 86 -17.32 1.90 3.74
N ASN A 87 -17.80 1.10 4.68
CA ASN A 87 -18.27 -0.26 4.42
C ASN A 87 -19.75 -0.32 4.86
N PRO A 88 -20.70 -0.48 3.93
CA PRO A 88 -22.13 -0.45 4.28
C PRO A 88 -22.60 -1.69 5.07
N GLY A 89 -21.77 -2.73 5.22
CA GLY A 89 -22.16 -4.03 5.77
C GLY A 89 -22.63 -5.00 4.68
N GLY A 90 -23.45 -6.00 5.04
CA GLY A 90 -23.93 -7.07 4.14
C GLY A 90 -23.38 -8.42 4.57
N PRO A 91 -22.10 -8.71 4.31
CA PRO A 91 -21.49 -9.06 3.01
C PRO A 91 -22.40 -9.28 1.79
N GLY A 92 -21.82 -9.21 0.58
CA GLY A 92 -22.48 -9.55 -0.70
C GLY A 92 -21.98 -8.71 -1.85
#